data_AF-A0A661KI80-F1
#
_entry.id   AF-A0A661KI80-F1
#
_cell.length_a   1.000
_cell.length_b   1.000
_cell.length_c   1.000
_cell.angle_alpha   90.00
_cell.angle_beta   90.00
_cell.angle_gamma   90.00
#
_symmetry.space_group_name_H-M   'P 1'
#
loop_
_entity.id
_entity.type
_entity.pdbx_description
1 polymer ?
#
loop_
_entity_poly.entity_id
_entity_poly.type
_entity_poly.pdbx_seq_one_letter_code
_entity_poly.pdbx_strand_id
1 'polypeptide(L)'
;MEAAMLSRREFLTKCGKGFFYLAVASPLFRQEVCAYQQRRLEGKWGLVETKVSPYFQPLPGGEVQCLLCPRECVISPGERGYCEVRENRGGKLYSLVYGNPCAVHIDPIEKKPFFHVLPGTLSFSIATTGCNFECKFCQNWEISQEVPERTFNFHLPPERVVQMAKDYGCPTIASTYVEPTIFFEYMYDVSILAKRKAILSIYHSNGFINPQTLR
;
A
#
# COMPACT_ATOMS: atom_id res chain seq x y z
N MET A 1 -13.54 57.44 -18.04
CA MET A 1 -12.70 56.27 -17.68
C MET A 1 -12.42 55.51 -18.95
N GLU A 2 -11.26 55.75 -19.55
CA GLU A 2 -10.83 55.13 -20.80
C GLU A 2 -10.46 53.67 -20.52
N ALA A 3 -11.20 52.72 -21.07
CA ALA A 3 -10.87 51.31 -20.95
C ALA A 3 -9.62 51.04 -21.79
N ALA A 4 -8.50 50.72 -21.13
CA ALA A 4 -7.28 50.34 -21.83
C ALA A 4 -7.54 49.09 -22.69
N MET A 5 -7.61 49.27 -24.02
CA MET A 5 -7.74 48.15 -24.96
C MET A 5 -6.41 47.39 -24.99
N LEU A 6 -6.43 46.15 -24.52
CA LEU A 6 -5.29 45.24 -24.63
C LEU A 6 -5.00 44.95 -26.11
N SER A 7 -3.75 45.08 -26.52
CA SER A 7 -3.32 44.67 -27.85
C SER A 7 -3.44 43.15 -28.01
N ARG A 8 -3.60 42.67 -29.25
CA ARG A 8 -3.68 41.23 -29.57
C ARG A 8 -2.47 40.45 -29.01
N ARG A 9 -1.27 41.05 -29.03
CA ARG A 9 -0.05 40.44 -28.49
C ARG A 9 -0.11 40.30 -26.96
N GLU A 10 -0.61 41.31 -26.26
CA GLU A 10 -0.76 41.27 -24.80
C GLU A 10 -1.84 40.29 -24.37
N PHE A 11 -2.95 40.22 -25.11
CA PHE A 11 -4.01 39.23 -24.88
C PHE A 11 -3.45 37.80 -25.00
N LEU A 12 -2.78 37.49 -26.11
CA LEU A 12 -2.20 36.16 -26.33
C LEU A 12 -1.12 35.82 -25.29
N THR A 13 -0.31 36.81 -24.88
CA THR A 13 0.71 36.60 -23.83
C THR A 13 0.07 36.33 -22.48
N LYS A 14 -0.99 37.06 -22.10
CA LYS A 14 -1.73 36.83 -20.86
C LYS A 14 -2.44 35.48 -20.86
N CYS A 15 -3.09 35.10 -21.97
CA CYS A 15 -3.70 33.78 -22.12
C CYS A 15 -2.66 32.66 -22.05
N GLY A 16 -1.52 32.79 -22.76
CA GLY A 16 -0.45 31.80 -22.73
C GLY A 16 0.17 31.63 -21.34
N LYS A 17 0.43 32.73 -20.63
CA LYS A 17 0.88 32.68 -19.22
C LYS A 17 -0.18 32.03 -18.33
N GLY A 18 -1.45 32.41 -18.48
CA GLY A 18 -2.56 31.81 -17.73
C GLY A 18 -2.70 30.31 -17.96
N PHE A 19 -2.58 29.85 -19.21
CA PHE A 19 -2.58 28.43 -19.56
C PHE A 19 -1.39 27.68 -18.95
N PHE A 20 -0.20 28.30 -18.96
CA PHE A 20 0.98 27.73 -18.32
C PHE A 20 0.81 27.62 -16.80
N TYR A 21 0.30 28.66 -16.13
CA TYR A 21 0.01 28.60 -14.69
C TYR A 21 -1.03 27.53 -14.36
N LEU A 22 -2.09 27.41 -15.17
CA LEU A 22 -3.09 26.36 -15.01
C LEU A 22 -2.53 24.96 -15.24
N ALA A 23 -1.64 24.78 -16.22
CA ALA A 23 -1.00 23.50 -16.50
C ALA A 23 -0.05 23.07 -15.38
N VAL A 24 0.79 23.99 -14.88
CA VAL A 24 1.76 23.68 -13.81
C VAL A 24 1.09 23.55 -12.44
N ALA A 25 -0.01 24.28 -12.20
CA ALA A 25 -0.83 24.12 -11.00
C ALA A 25 -1.85 22.97 -11.11
N SER A 26 -1.95 22.30 -12.27
CA SER A 26 -2.93 21.24 -12.45
C SER A 26 -2.58 20.00 -11.63
N PRO A 27 -3.58 19.31 -11.05
CA PRO A 27 -3.39 18.01 -10.43
C PRO A 27 -2.79 16.97 -11.38
N LEU A 28 -3.02 17.13 -12.69
CA LEU A 28 -2.51 16.26 -13.76
C LEU A 28 -0.97 16.32 -13.85
N PHE A 29 -0.37 17.52 -13.78
CA PHE A 29 1.09 17.65 -13.75
C PHE A 29 1.70 16.99 -12.51
N ARG A 30 1.03 17.09 -11.36
CA ARG A 30 1.45 16.42 -10.12
C ARG A 30 1.34 14.89 -10.23
N GLN A 31 0.34 14.37 -10.94
CA GLN A 31 0.18 12.93 -11.23
C GLN A 31 1.27 12.40 -12.17
N GLU A 32 1.65 13.14 -13.22
CA GLU A 32 2.73 12.72 -14.12
C GLU A 32 4.10 12.68 -13.40
N VAL A 33 4.36 13.63 -12.50
CA VAL A 33 5.57 13.62 -11.65
C VAL A 33 5.57 12.41 -10.71
N CYS A 34 4.44 12.08 -10.08
CA CYS A 34 4.29 10.86 -9.28
C CYS A 34 4.57 9.59 -10.09
N ALA A 35 3.98 9.47 -11.28
CA ALA A 35 4.16 8.33 -12.17
C ALA A 35 5.62 8.20 -12.66
N TYR A 36 6.33 9.31 -12.84
CA TYR A 36 7.76 9.30 -13.17
C TYR A 36 8.61 8.76 -12.01
N GLN A 37 8.35 9.20 -10.77
CA GLN A 37 9.16 8.79 -9.63
C GLN A 37 8.86 7.34 -9.16
N GLN A 38 7.67 6.79 -9.45
CA GLN A 38 7.38 5.35 -9.32
C GLN A 38 8.35 4.48 -10.13
N ARG A 39 8.88 4.97 -11.27
CA ARG A 39 9.87 4.25 -12.09
C ARG A 39 11.24 4.08 -11.42
N ARG A 40 11.46 4.70 -10.25
CA ARG A 40 12.67 4.54 -9.44
C ARG A 40 12.57 3.46 -8.37
N LEU A 41 11.41 2.83 -8.22
CA LEU A 41 11.29 1.68 -7.34
C LEU A 41 12.00 0.47 -7.97
N GLU A 42 12.95 -0.08 -7.23
CA GLU A 42 13.57 -1.35 -7.59
C GLU A 42 12.58 -2.48 -7.29
N GLY A 43 12.48 -3.44 -8.21
CA GLY A 43 11.57 -4.57 -8.07
C GLY A 43 11.89 -5.67 -9.07
N LYS A 44 11.37 -6.86 -8.82
CA LYS A 44 11.47 -8.00 -9.73
C LYS A 44 10.30 -8.95 -9.53
N TRP A 45 10.06 -9.78 -10.54
CA TRP A 45 9.16 -10.91 -10.44
C TRP A 45 9.64 -11.87 -9.35
N GLY A 46 8.72 -12.25 -8.46
CA GLY A 46 9.00 -13.19 -7.38
C GLY A 46 9.97 -12.70 -6.31
N LEU A 47 10.11 -11.38 -6.12
CA LEU A 47 10.81 -10.87 -4.93
C LEU A 47 10.00 -11.22 -3.67
N VAL A 48 10.57 -12.07 -2.83
CA VAL A 48 10.03 -12.48 -1.54
C VAL A 48 10.96 -12.00 -0.44
N GLU A 49 10.45 -11.12 0.41
CA GLU A 49 11.12 -10.69 1.63
C GLU A 49 10.31 -11.17 2.83
N THR A 50 11.02 -11.75 3.81
CA THR A 50 10.36 -12.48 4.89
C THR A 50 10.57 -11.86 6.24
N LYS A 51 9.56 -11.96 7.10
CA LYS A 51 9.65 -11.61 8.52
C LYS A 51 9.00 -12.69 9.37
N VAL A 52 9.67 -13.06 10.47
CA VAL A 52 9.09 -13.98 11.45
C VAL A 52 7.83 -13.34 12.02
N SER A 53 6.73 -14.08 11.96
CA SER A 53 5.46 -13.64 12.53
C SER A 53 5.40 -14.03 14.01
N PRO A 54 4.98 -13.14 14.92
CA PRO A 54 4.68 -13.51 16.30
C PRO A 54 3.28 -14.13 16.45
N TYR A 55 2.45 -14.11 15.41
CA TYR A 55 1.03 -14.49 15.46
C TYR A 55 0.82 -15.97 15.17
N PHE A 56 1.49 -16.83 15.93
CA PHE A 56 1.31 -18.28 15.83
C PHE A 56 1.58 -18.98 17.15
N GLN A 57 1.09 -20.21 17.25
CA GLN A 57 1.54 -21.15 18.28
C GLN A 57 2.14 -22.41 17.63
N PRO A 58 3.24 -22.94 18.17
CA PRO A 58 3.81 -24.20 17.70
C PRO A 58 2.92 -25.37 18.12
N LEU A 59 2.85 -26.38 17.26
CA LEU A 59 2.15 -27.64 17.49
C LEU A 59 3.12 -28.83 17.42
N PRO A 60 2.73 -30.02 17.94
CA PRO A 60 3.52 -31.24 17.78
C PRO A 60 3.83 -31.55 16.30
N GLY A 61 4.96 -32.18 16.03
CA GLY A 61 5.36 -32.53 14.66
C GLY A 61 5.90 -31.36 13.82
N GLY A 62 6.14 -30.19 14.43
CA GLY A 62 6.69 -29.02 13.74
C GLY A 62 5.65 -28.18 13.00
N GLU A 63 4.38 -28.50 13.15
CA GLU A 63 3.29 -27.67 12.63
C GLU A 63 3.15 -26.36 13.41
N VAL A 64 2.49 -25.39 12.80
CA VAL A 64 2.15 -24.12 13.45
C VAL A 64 0.68 -23.80 13.22
N GLN A 65 0.01 -23.27 14.23
CA GLN A 65 -1.31 -22.67 14.05
C GLN A 65 -1.15 -21.15 13.94
N CYS A 66 -1.49 -20.59 12.78
CA CYS A 66 -1.51 -19.15 12.55
C CYS A 66 -2.69 -18.53 13.28
N LEU A 67 -2.44 -17.56 14.17
CA LEU A 67 -3.47 -16.91 14.99
C LEU A 67 -3.78 -15.48 14.52
N LEU A 68 -3.32 -15.10 13.33
CA LEU A 68 -3.45 -13.74 12.82
C LEU A 68 -4.90 -13.37 12.50
N CYS A 69 -5.63 -14.28 11.86
CA CYS A 69 -7.02 -14.10 11.45
C CYS A 69 -7.89 -15.30 11.84
N PRO A 70 -9.23 -15.16 11.87
CA PRO A 70 -10.13 -16.22 12.29
C PRO A 70 -10.14 -17.51 11.43
N ARG A 71 -9.30 -17.60 10.36
CA ARG A 71 -9.09 -18.88 9.66
C ARG A 71 -8.30 -19.88 10.49
N GLU A 72 -7.46 -19.39 11.40
CA GLU A 72 -6.67 -20.20 12.32
C GLU A 72 -5.94 -21.39 11.66
N CYS A 73 -5.34 -21.16 10.48
CA CYS A 73 -4.76 -22.21 9.68
C CYS A 73 -3.70 -23.01 10.46
N VAL A 74 -3.85 -24.34 10.48
CA VAL A 74 -2.78 -25.26 10.87
C VAL A 74 -1.92 -25.54 9.65
N ILE A 75 -0.63 -25.24 9.74
CA ILE A 75 0.30 -25.21 8.62
C ILE A 75 1.45 -26.17 8.91
N SER A 76 1.56 -27.23 8.12
CA SER A 76 2.64 -28.21 8.24
C SER A 76 4.00 -27.61 7.78
N PRO A 77 5.15 -28.16 8.19
CA PRO A 77 6.46 -27.66 7.76
C PRO A 77 6.59 -27.59 6.23
N GLY A 78 6.97 -26.41 5.70
CA GLY A 78 7.11 -26.17 4.26
C GLY A 78 5.83 -25.70 3.56
N GLU A 79 4.68 -25.80 4.24
CA GLU A 79 3.38 -25.42 3.68
C GLU A 79 3.00 -23.96 3.98
N ARG A 80 1.93 -23.51 3.33
CA ARG A 80 1.36 -22.17 3.47
C ARG A 80 -0.07 -22.21 4.04
N GLY A 81 -0.44 -21.14 4.72
CA GLY A 81 -1.83 -20.90 5.10
C GLY A 81 -2.66 -20.42 3.90
N TYR A 82 -3.99 -20.37 4.09
CA TYR A 82 -4.96 -20.04 3.02
C TYR A 82 -4.64 -18.76 2.22
N CYS A 83 -4.05 -17.75 2.85
CA CYS A 83 -3.69 -16.50 2.17
C CYS A 83 -2.44 -16.56 1.29
N GLU A 84 -1.78 -17.72 1.19
CA GLU A 84 -0.58 -17.98 0.37
C GLU A 84 0.67 -17.16 0.72
N VAL A 85 0.63 -16.35 1.77
CA VAL A 85 1.74 -15.47 2.18
C VAL A 85 2.24 -15.74 3.60
N ARG A 86 1.74 -16.81 4.23
CA ARG A 86 2.09 -17.23 5.58
C ARG A 86 2.64 -18.65 5.52
N GLU A 87 3.93 -18.80 5.71
CA GLU A 87 4.65 -20.06 5.47
C GLU A 87 5.28 -20.58 6.76
N ASN A 88 5.14 -21.88 7.02
CA ASN A 88 5.83 -22.53 8.12
C ASN A 88 7.23 -22.96 7.67
N ARG A 89 8.28 -22.35 8.24
CA ARG A 89 9.67 -22.76 8.02
C ARG A 89 10.26 -23.31 9.32
N GLY A 90 10.28 -24.63 9.43
CA GLY A 90 10.90 -25.33 10.56
C GLY A 90 10.24 -25.05 11.90
N GLY A 91 8.90 -25.06 11.96
CA GLY A 91 8.12 -24.82 13.18
C GLY A 91 8.00 -23.34 13.57
N LYS A 92 8.28 -22.44 12.64
CA LYS A 92 8.14 -20.99 12.81
C LYS A 92 7.35 -20.42 11.66
N LEU A 93 6.40 -19.54 11.96
CA LEU A 93 5.60 -18.86 10.95
C LEU A 93 6.33 -17.63 10.40
N TYR A 94 6.37 -17.50 9.08
CA TYR A 94 6.93 -16.34 8.37
C TYR A 94 5.85 -15.67 7.52
N SER A 95 5.84 -14.34 7.52
CA SER A 95 5.24 -13.57 6.43
C SER A 95 6.19 -13.58 5.24
N LEU A 96 5.67 -13.78 4.03
CA LEU A 96 6.41 -13.72 2.76
C LEU A 96 6.30 -12.35 2.05
N VAL A 97 5.58 -11.42 2.67
CA VAL A 97 5.19 -10.14 2.09
C VAL A 97 5.62 -8.96 2.96
N TYR A 98 6.79 -9.06 3.57
CA TYR A 98 7.36 -7.99 4.38
C TYR A 98 8.34 -7.13 3.59
N GLY A 99 7.96 -5.88 3.28
CA GLY A 99 8.83 -4.97 2.52
C GLY A 99 8.78 -5.16 1.01
N ASN A 100 7.93 -6.05 0.52
CA ASN A 100 7.81 -6.39 -0.91
C ASN A 100 6.38 -6.22 -1.47
N PRO A 101 5.80 -5.00 -1.46
CA PRO A 101 4.49 -4.75 -2.05
C PRO A 101 4.48 -4.99 -3.58
N CYS A 102 3.37 -5.50 -4.09
CA CYS A 102 3.14 -5.69 -5.53
C CYS A 102 2.36 -4.52 -6.15
N ALA A 103 1.72 -3.68 -5.33
CA ALA A 103 1.07 -2.46 -5.78
C ALA A 103 1.48 -1.29 -4.87
N VAL A 104 1.89 -0.19 -5.50
CA VAL A 104 2.25 1.06 -4.84
C VAL A 104 1.64 2.16 -5.69
N HIS A 105 0.80 3.02 -5.13
CA HIS A 105 0.15 4.10 -5.89
C HIS A 105 -0.02 5.35 -5.04
N ILE A 106 -0.06 6.52 -5.69
CA ILE A 106 -0.43 7.77 -5.04
C ILE A 106 -1.80 8.17 -5.57
N ASP A 107 -2.80 7.94 -4.74
CA ASP A 107 -4.21 8.12 -5.08
C ASP A 107 -4.84 9.17 -4.17
N PRO A 108 -5.88 9.90 -4.62
CA PRO A 108 -6.66 10.75 -3.73
C PRO A 108 -7.28 9.93 -2.59
N ILE A 109 -7.47 10.57 -1.44
CA ILE A 109 -8.08 9.92 -0.27
C ILE A 109 -9.51 9.45 -0.55
N GLU A 110 -10.23 10.13 -1.44
CA GLU A 110 -11.60 9.83 -1.86
C GLU A 110 -11.72 8.55 -2.69
N LYS A 111 -10.62 8.02 -3.25
CA LYS A 111 -10.64 6.69 -3.89
C LYS A 111 -10.88 5.59 -2.86
N LYS A 112 -10.55 5.86 -1.60
CA LYS A 112 -10.81 4.97 -0.45
C LYS A 112 -12.12 5.44 0.20
N PRO A 113 -12.83 4.61 0.99
CA PRO A 113 -14.09 5.01 1.64
C PRO A 113 -13.88 6.00 2.82
N PHE A 114 -13.04 7.03 2.63
CA PHE A 114 -12.61 8.00 3.63
C PHE A 114 -12.86 9.45 3.19
N PHE A 115 -14.08 9.76 2.74
CA PHE A 115 -14.45 11.09 2.21
C PHE A 115 -14.29 12.28 3.18
N HIS A 116 -14.26 12.00 4.49
CA HIS A 116 -14.14 13.03 5.53
C HIS A 116 -12.77 13.03 6.24
N VAL A 117 -11.85 12.19 5.80
CA VAL A 117 -10.48 12.16 6.33
C VAL A 117 -9.61 12.96 5.38
N LEU A 118 -9.13 14.13 5.82
CA LEU A 118 -8.24 15.00 5.04
C LEU A 118 -8.68 15.19 3.56
N PRO A 119 -9.89 15.71 3.28
CA PRO A 119 -10.41 15.82 1.91
C PRO A 119 -9.49 16.60 0.97
N GLY A 120 -9.42 16.18 -0.30
CA GLY A 120 -8.60 16.77 -1.35
C GLY A 120 -7.10 16.42 -1.27
N THR A 121 -6.70 15.58 -0.31
CA THR A 121 -5.30 15.19 -0.13
C THR A 121 -4.95 13.87 -0.83
N LEU A 122 -3.64 13.66 -1.03
CA LEU A 122 -3.10 12.43 -1.60
C LEU A 122 -2.78 11.40 -0.51
N SER A 123 -2.80 10.13 -0.90
CA SER A 123 -2.52 9.01 -0.01
C SER A 123 -1.55 8.04 -0.67
N PHE A 124 -0.43 7.78 0.00
CA PHE A 124 0.56 6.81 -0.43
C PHE A 124 0.05 5.40 -0.14
N SER A 125 -0.40 4.72 -1.17
CA SER A 125 -1.18 3.48 -1.07
C SER A 125 -0.29 2.29 -1.39
N ILE A 126 -0.29 1.27 -0.54
CA ILE A 126 0.49 0.04 -0.70
C ILE A 126 -0.40 -1.19 -0.54
N ALA A 127 -0.07 -2.24 -1.30
CA ALA A 127 -0.63 -3.58 -1.14
C ALA A 127 0.41 -4.64 -1.49
N THR A 128 0.29 -5.78 -0.83
CA THR A 128 1.04 -6.98 -1.15
C THR A 128 0.16 -7.94 -1.94
N THR A 129 0.72 -9.07 -2.36
CA THR A 129 -0.09 -10.16 -2.89
C THR A 129 -0.79 -10.92 -1.76
N GLY A 130 -1.79 -11.73 -2.10
CA GLY A 130 -2.53 -12.59 -1.19
C GLY A 130 -3.67 -11.87 -0.45
N CYS A 131 -4.60 -12.66 0.07
CA CYS A 131 -5.74 -12.18 0.84
C CYS A 131 -6.29 -13.33 1.69
N ASN A 132 -6.94 -13.02 2.82
CA ASN A 132 -7.62 -14.06 3.60
C ASN A 132 -8.99 -14.44 3.03
N PHE A 133 -9.49 -13.71 2.02
CA PHE A 133 -10.77 -13.91 1.32
C PHE A 133 -10.57 -14.06 -0.20
N GLU A 134 -11.46 -14.80 -0.85
CA GLU A 134 -11.56 -14.94 -2.32
C GLU A 134 -12.92 -14.40 -2.80
N CYS A 135 -13.12 -13.08 -2.65
CA CYS A 135 -14.39 -12.45 -3.03
C CYS A 135 -14.69 -12.69 -4.52
N LYS A 136 -15.88 -13.19 -4.86
CA LYS A 136 -16.32 -13.42 -6.26
C LYS A 136 -16.30 -12.17 -7.13
N PHE A 137 -16.38 -10.99 -6.52
CA PHE A 137 -16.38 -9.68 -7.14
C PHE A 137 -15.13 -8.85 -6.74
N CYS A 138 -14.02 -9.52 -6.40
CA CYS A 138 -12.79 -8.82 -6.04
C CYS A 138 -12.29 -8.00 -7.25
N GLN A 139 -12.15 -6.69 -7.08
CA GLN A 139 -11.60 -5.82 -8.12
C GLN A 139 -10.08 -6.01 -8.29
N ASN A 140 -9.39 -6.43 -7.24
CA ASN A 140 -7.95 -6.67 -7.22
C ASN A 140 -7.64 -8.18 -7.20
N TRP A 141 -8.46 -8.99 -7.86
CA TRP A 141 -8.35 -10.46 -7.86
C TRP A 141 -6.95 -10.92 -8.32
N GLU A 142 -6.38 -10.24 -9.31
CA GLU A 142 -5.05 -10.52 -9.89
C GLU A 142 -3.89 -10.50 -8.86
N ILE A 143 -4.03 -9.73 -7.78
CA ILE A 143 -3.03 -9.69 -6.70
C ILE A 143 -3.54 -10.34 -5.41
N SER A 144 -4.84 -10.30 -5.13
CA SER A 144 -5.40 -10.89 -3.90
C SER A 144 -5.44 -12.42 -3.91
N GLN A 145 -5.49 -13.04 -5.09
CA GLN A 145 -5.60 -14.48 -5.30
C GLN A 145 -4.35 -15.05 -5.98
N GLU A 146 -3.20 -14.41 -5.79
CA GLU A 146 -1.93 -14.81 -6.37
C GLU A 146 -0.85 -14.99 -5.30
N VAL A 147 0.14 -15.83 -5.61
CA VAL A 147 1.29 -16.14 -4.75
C VAL A 147 2.42 -15.14 -4.98
N PRO A 148 3.25 -14.84 -3.96
CA PRO A 148 4.25 -13.78 -4.06
C PRO A 148 5.34 -14.04 -5.11
N GLU A 149 5.55 -15.29 -5.49
CA GLU A 149 6.47 -15.69 -6.56
C GLU A 149 5.98 -15.30 -7.96
N ARG A 150 4.66 -15.11 -8.13
CA ARG A 150 4.00 -14.85 -9.42
C ARG A 150 3.57 -13.41 -9.61
N THR A 151 3.98 -12.50 -8.72
CA THR A 151 3.76 -11.07 -8.86
C THR A 151 5.08 -10.32 -9.06
N PHE A 152 5.01 -9.15 -9.70
CA PHE A 152 6.12 -8.20 -9.68
C PHE A 152 6.08 -7.43 -8.36
N ASN A 153 7.12 -7.57 -7.53
CA ASN A 153 7.17 -6.96 -6.22
C ASN A 153 8.33 -5.96 -6.13
N PHE A 154 8.06 -4.82 -5.50
CA PHE A 154 9.04 -3.77 -5.27
C PHE A 154 9.81 -4.03 -3.99
N HIS A 155 11.12 -3.81 -3.95
CA HIS A 155 11.85 -3.73 -2.68
C HIS A 155 11.56 -2.38 -2.03
N LEU A 156 10.69 -2.38 -1.04
CA LEU A 156 10.18 -1.20 -0.38
C LEU A 156 10.08 -1.44 1.14
N PRO A 157 11.19 -1.36 1.90
CA PRO A 157 11.16 -1.51 3.35
C PRO A 157 10.37 -0.36 4.03
N PRO A 158 9.89 -0.56 5.28
CA PRO A 158 9.05 0.41 5.99
C PRO A 158 9.57 1.86 5.99
N GLU A 159 10.87 2.05 6.18
CA GLU A 159 11.53 3.36 6.19
C GLU A 159 11.38 4.07 4.84
N ARG A 160 11.47 3.32 3.75
CA ARG A 160 11.34 3.87 2.40
C ARG A 160 9.89 4.23 2.08
N VAL A 161 8.90 3.45 2.54
CA VAL A 161 7.48 3.84 2.44
C VAL A 161 7.24 5.21 3.05
N VAL A 162 7.69 5.40 4.30
CA VAL A 162 7.47 6.64 5.04
C VAL A 162 8.25 7.82 4.44
N GLN A 163 9.49 7.57 4.03
CA GLN A 163 10.29 8.60 3.35
C GLN A 163 9.64 9.02 2.03
N MET A 164 9.18 8.07 1.22
CA MET A 164 8.50 8.37 -0.03
C MET A 164 7.20 9.12 0.22
N ALA A 165 6.34 8.67 1.13
CA ALA A 165 5.10 9.38 1.48
C ALA A 165 5.37 10.85 1.84
N LYS A 166 6.45 11.11 2.59
CA LYS A 166 6.90 12.48 2.89
C LYS A 166 7.39 13.24 1.65
N ASP A 167 8.23 12.62 0.82
CA ASP A 167 8.79 13.23 -0.40
C ASP A 167 7.68 13.62 -1.41
N TYR A 168 6.62 12.82 -1.49
CA TYR A 168 5.44 13.09 -2.32
C TYR A 168 4.41 14.00 -1.66
N GLY A 169 4.64 14.46 -0.42
CA GLY A 169 3.68 15.29 0.31
C GLY A 169 2.34 14.60 0.58
N CYS A 170 2.35 13.27 0.74
CA CYS A 170 1.16 12.49 1.11
C CYS A 170 0.97 12.58 2.64
N PRO A 171 -0.09 13.24 3.15
CA PRO A 171 -0.36 13.26 4.59
C PRO A 171 -0.84 11.91 5.12
N THR A 172 -1.13 10.94 4.25
CA THR A 172 -1.58 9.60 4.63
C THR A 172 -0.80 8.50 3.91
N ILE A 173 -0.64 7.36 4.59
CA ILE A 173 -0.22 6.09 4.00
C ILE A 173 -1.37 5.10 4.16
N ALA A 174 -1.81 4.47 3.09
CA ALA A 174 -2.93 3.53 3.09
C ALA A 174 -2.47 2.11 2.78
N SER A 175 -2.74 1.19 3.70
CA SER A 175 -2.72 -0.24 3.43
C SER A 175 -4.09 -0.63 2.86
N THR A 176 -4.14 -1.05 1.60
CA THR A 176 -5.40 -1.17 0.81
C THR A 176 -5.27 -2.21 -0.32
N TYR A 177 -6.27 -2.27 -1.21
CA TYR A 177 -6.43 -3.13 -2.39
C TYR A 177 -6.64 -4.62 -2.09
N VAL A 178 -5.77 -5.22 -1.28
CA VAL A 178 -5.94 -6.53 -0.68
C VAL A 178 -6.21 -6.39 0.82
N GLU A 179 -6.48 -7.50 1.51
CA GLU A 179 -6.72 -7.45 2.95
C GLU A 179 -5.43 -7.18 3.74
N PRO A 180 -5.27 -6.03 4.43
CA PRO A 180 -3.98 -5.71 5.00
C PRO A 180 -3.65 -6.45 6.32
N THR A 181 -4.60 -7.20 6.89
CA THR A 181 -4.32 -8.19 7.95
C THR A 181 -3.22 -9.16 7.51
N ILE A 182 -3.20 -9.61 6.25
CA ILE A 182 -2.25 -10.64 5.80
C ILE A 182 -0.80 -10.16 5.74
N PHE A 183 -0.54 -8.85 5.75
CA PHE A 183 0.79 -8.23 5.84
C PHE A 183 0.94 -7.35 7.09
N PHE A 184 0.29 -7.74 8.20
CA PHE A 184 0.22 -6.96 9.44
C PHE A 184 1.57 -6.45 9.93
N GLU A 185 2.62 -7.29 9.97
CA GLU A 185 3.94 -6.88 10.46
C GLU A 185 4.54 -5.74 9.64
N TYR A 186 4.33 -5.76 8.32
CA TYR A 186 4.80 -4.71 7.42
C TYR A 186 4.00 -3.43 7.62
N MET A 187 2.67 -3.52 7.64
CA MET A 187 1.78 -2.40 7.91
C MET A 187 2.04 -1.76 9.29
N TYR A 188 2.27 -2.58 10.31
CA TYR A 188 2.50 -2.14 11.68
C TYR A 188 3.79 -1.33 11.78
N ASP A 189 4.90 -1.84 11.25
CA ASP A 189 6.19 -1.13 11.26
C ASP A 189 6.11 0.19 10.48
N VAL A 190 5.48 0.17 9.30
CA VAL A 190 5.21 1.39 8.52
C VAL A 190 4.43 2.40 9.37
N SER A 191 3.43 1.95 10.11
CA SER A 191 2.57 2.82 10.92
C SER A 191 3.31 3.44 12.12
N ILE A 192 4.17 2.66 12.78
CA ILE A 192 5.05 3.17 13.84
C ILE A 192 5.95 4.28 13.31
N LEU A 193 6.55 4.09 12.13
CA LEU A 193 7.42 5.07 11.50
C LEU A 193 6.65 6.29 10.98
N ALA A 194 5.48 6.09 10.38
CA ALA A 194 4.60 7.14 9.86
C ALA A 194 4.17 8.11 10.98
N LYS A 195 3.79 7.56 12.15
CA LYS A 195 3.42 8.35 13.33
C LYS A 195 4.54 9.31 13.76
N ARG A 196 5.81 8.87 13.72
CA ARG A 196 6.99 9.72 14.04
C ARG A 196 7.19 10.87 13.06
N LYS A 197 6.58 10.80 11.88
CA LYS A 197 6.64 11.84 10.83
C LYS A 197 5.33 12.60 10.68
N ALA A 198 4.37 12.42 11.61
CA ALA A 198 3.03 13.00 11.54
C ALA A 198 2.27 12.66 10.24
N ILE A 199 2.50 11.46 9.70
CA ILE A 199 1.77 10.90 8.57
C ILE A 199 0.71 9.95 9.13
N LEU A 200 -0.54 10.11 8.70
CA LEU A 200 -1.66 9.31 9.17
C LEU A 200 -1.68 7.95 8.47
N SER A 201 -1.64 6.86 9.22
CA SER A 201 -1.86 5.52 8.68
C SER A 201 -3.35 5.24 8.49
N ILE A 202 -3.69 4.67 7.34
CA ILE A 202 -5.04 4.26 6.97
C ILE A 202 -5.05 2.76 6.73
N TYR A 203 -6.07 2.11 7.29
CA TYR A 203 -6.30 0.68 7.17
C TYR A 203 -7.67 0.44 6.50
N HIS A 204 -7.65 0.02 5.23
CA HIS A 204 -8.85 -0.35 4.50
C HIS A 204 -8.96 -1.87 4.46
N SER A 205 -9.77 -2.42 5.36
CA SER A 205 -9.79 -3.85 5.69
C SER A 205 -11.21 -4.40 5.72
N ASN A 206 -11.35 -5.69 5.42
CA ASN A 206 -12.54 -6.50 5.64
C ASN A 206 -12.78 -6.83 7.14
N GLY A 207 -11.86 -6.45 8.03
CA GLY A 207 -11.97 -6.64 9.48
C GLY A 207 -11.76 -8.09 9.95
N PHE A 208 -11.30 -8.99 9.08
CA PHE A 208 -11.12 -10.41 9.37
C PHE A 208 -9.77 -10.65 10.07
N ILE A 209 -9.67 -10.16 11.30
CA ILE A 209 -8.48 -10.21 12.16
C ILE A 209 -8.86 -10.73 13.55
N ASN A 210 -7.99 -11.53 14.16
CA ASN A 210 -8.25 -12.01 15.52
C ASN A 210 -8.09 -10.88 16.54
N PRO A 211 -8.99 -10.74 17.54
CA PRO A 211 -8.93 -9.67 18.53
C PRO A 211 -7.61 -9.58 19.30
N GLN A 212 -6.93 -10.70 19.51
CA GLN A 212 -5.65 -10.78 20.20
C GLN A 212 -4.54 -10.05 19.43
N THR A 213 -4.60 -10.06 18.09
CA THR A 213 -3.66 -9.35 17.22
C THR A 213 -3.81 -7.82 17.32
N LEU A 214 -4.99 -7.33 17.69
CA LEU A 214 -5.30 -5.90 17.80
C LEU A 214 -4.92 -5.26 19.14
N ARG A 215 -4.57 -6.05 20.16
CA ARG A 215 -4.37 -5.60 21.55
C ARG A 215 -2.91 -5.36 21.90
#